data_AF-A0A3C1BYG4-F1
#
_entry.id   AF-A0A3C1BYG4-F1
#
_cell.length_a   1.000
_cell.length_b   1.000
_cell.length_c   1.000
_cell.angle_alpha   90.00
_cell.angle_beta   90.00
_cell.angle_gamma   90.00
#
_symmetry.space_group_name_H-M   'P 1'
#
loop_
_entity.id
_entity.type
_entity.pdbx_description
1 polymer ?
#
loop_
_entity_poly.entity_id
_entity_poly.type
_entity_poly.pdbx_seq_one_letter_code
_entity_poly.pdbx_strand_id
1 'polypeptide(L)'
;MITEELKISQKDMRLLLSAASPDATLLYLYTRSGNDWKNAGAELHMDESRLACAEATLRQLGLMLDDRVSRIAPGERPGYSERDVLQAMDGDGDFRSLYGEVQRLLGRSLNTEELKILLGFVRYLGMTPELVSVLVCYCKDRARRKGSLRNPSLRTIEKEAYAWAERGIESVEDAAAFIQNENVRNSRLSRLMGLLQIHGRSLTGAEERYANAWLDMDLSEELISMAYERTCLNTGGLNWAYMNKILQRWHDQGLRTAEDVRAGDRKGAVPRGASGQLGTAELEAIQRVLREG
;
A
#
# COMPACT_ATOMS: atom_id res chain seq x y z
N MET A 1 22.27 34.84 26.83
CA MET A 1 20.89 34.60 27.31
C MET A 1 19.95 35.05 26.21
N ILE A 2 19.22 34.12 25.60
CA ILE A 2 18.28 34.41 24.52
C ILE A 2 17.05 35.07 25.13
N THR A 3 16.71 36.26 24.63
CA THR A 3 15.65 37.17 25.08
C THR A 3 14.38 36.97 24.27
N GLU A 4 13.82 35.76 24.27
CA GLU A 4 12.45 35.53 23.78
C GLU A 4 11.59 34.99 24.92
N GLU A 5 10.36 35.50 25.06
CA GLU A 5 9.42 35.03 26.07
C GLU A 5 9.04 33.57 25.80
N LEU A 6 9.34 32.69 26.77
CA LEU A 6 8.96 31.29 26.72
C LEU A 6 7.44 31.15 26.83
N LYS A 7 6.76 30.88 25.72
CA LYS A 7 5.31 30.66 25.68
C LYS A 7 4.98 29.19 25.89
N ILE A 8 4.32 28.88 27.01
CA ILE A 8 3.83 27.53 27.33
C ILE A 8 2.31 27.50 27.12
N SER A 9 1.81 26.51 26.36
CA SER A 9 0.37 26.33 26.18
C SER A 9 -0.31 25.95 27.50
N GLN A 10 -1.55 26.41 27.70
CA GLN A 10 -2.35 26.05 28.88
C GLN A 10 -2.57 24.54 29.01
N LYS A 11 -2.60 23.81 27.88
CA LYS A 11 -2.68 22.35 27.86
C LYS A 11 -1.41 21.71 28.41
N ASP A 12 -0.25 22.14 27.95
CA ASP A 12 1.05 21.59 28.35
C ASP A 12 1.32 21.89 29.83
N MET A 13 0.99 23.10 30.28
CA MET A 13 1.05 23.47 31.70
C MET A 13 0.22 22.53 32.57
N ARG A 14 -1.02 22.21 32.18
CA ARG A 14 -1.87 21.27 32.93
C ARG A 14 -1.29 19.87 32.97
N LEU A 15 -0.73 19.40 31.85
CA LEU A 15 -0.11 18.07 31.76
C LEU A 15 1.15 17.97 32.63
N LEU A 16 2.03 18.98 32.61
CA LEU A 16 3.21 19.04 33.46
C LEU A 16 2.84 19.06 34.95
N LEU A 17 1.86 19.88 35.33
CA LEU A 17 1.37 19.94 36.70
C LEU A 17 0.73 18.62 37.14
N SER A 18 0.06 17.89 36.23
CA SER A 18 -0.53 16.59 36.54
C SER A 18 0.51 15.49 36.80
N ALA A 19 1.68 15.60 36.19
CA ALA A 19 2.76 14.63 36.35
C ALA A 19 3.58 14.83 37.62
N ALA A 20 3.50 16.01 38.24
CA ALA A 20 4.19 16.37 39.49
C ALA A 20 5.70 16.04 39.49
N SER A 21 6.34 16.04 38.32
CA SER A 21 7.77 15.72 38.15
C SER A 21 8.57 17.00 37.87
N PRO A 22 9.44 17.43 38.81
CA PRO A 22 10.29 18.60 38.63
C PRO A 22 11.28 18.43 37.47
N ASP A 23 11.88 17.24 37.35
CA ASP A 23 12.90 16.95 36.34
C ASP A 23 12.30 16.95 34.93
N ALA A 24 11.09 16.38 34.76
CA ALA A 24 10.35 16.45 33.50
C ALA A 24 10.00 17.89 33.13
N THR A 25 9.60 18.71 34.11
CA THR A 25 9.28 20.12 33.88
C THR A 25 10.51 20.91 33.45
N LEU A 26 11.65 20.74 34.13
CA LEU A 26 12.91 21.40 33.78
C LEU A 26 13.39 21.00 32.39
N LEU A 27 13.35 19.70 32.06
CA LEU A 27 13.71 19.20 30.73
C LEU A 27 12.79 19.76 29.63
N TYR A 28 11.49 19.89 29.92
CA TYR A 28 10.53 20.49 29.00
C TYR A 28 10.83 21.98 28.74
N LEU A 29 11.11 22.75 29.79
CA LEU A 29 11.45 24.17 29.65
C LEU A 29 12.77 24.35 28.86
N TYR A 30 13.77 23.53 29.18
CA TYR A 30 15.08 23.56 28.52
C TYR A 30 14.98 23.31 27.02
N THR A 31 14.21 22.31 26.61
CA THR A 31 13.97 21.99 25.19
C THR A 31 13.11 23.06 24.49
N ARG A 32 12.12 23.63 25.18
CA ARG A 32 11.31 24.74 24.63
C ARG A 32 12.06 26.05 24.46
N SER A 33 13.16 26.24 25.18
CA SER A 33 14.09 27.35 24.95
C SER A 33 14.98 27.18 23.71
N GLY A 34 14.81 26.10 22.93
CA GLY A 34 15.56 25.85 21.70
C GLY A 34 16.87 25.08 21.90
N ASN A 35 17.11 24.53 23.09
CA ASN A 35 18.30 23.75 23.38
C ASN A 35 18.11 22.27 23.01
N ASP A 36 19.21 21.61 22.60
CA ASP A 36 19.22 20.17 22.28
C ASP A 36 19.13 19.34 23.57
N TRP A 37 18.16 18.43 23.64
CA TRP A 37 17.95 17.55 24.80
C TRP A 37 19.18 16.69 25.12
N LYS A 38 20.03 16.38 24.12
CA LYS A 38 21.28 15.62 24.35
C LYS A 38 22.25 16.35 25.27
N ASN A 39 22.22 17.68 25.30
CA ASN A 39 23.05 18.50 26.17
C ASN A 39 22.42 18.72 27.55
N ALA A 40 21.16 18.32 27.74
CA ALA A 40 20.41 18.56 28.97
C ALA A 40 21.05 17.90 30.20
N GLY A 41 21.64 16.70 30.06
CA GLY A 41 22.32 16.04 31.19
C GLY A 41 23.47 16.88 31.76
N ALA A 42 24.30 17.46 30.87
CA ALA A 42 25.44 18.28 31.26
C ALA A 42 25.02 19.67 31.75
N GLU A 43 24.08 20.33 31.08
CA GLU A 43 23.68 21.72 31.37
C GLU A 43 22.66 21.85 32.50
N LEU A 44 21.80 20.85 32.71
CA LEU A 44 20.85 20.81 33.82
C LEU A 44 21.40 20.06 35.04
N HIS A 45 22.64 19.56 34.96
CA HIS A 45 23.27 18.74 36.00
C HIS A 45 22.39 17.55 36.42
N MET A 46 21.79 16.89 35.44
CA MET A 46 20.99 15.69 35.63
C MET A 46 21.84 14.46 35.36
N ASP A 47 21.84 13.50 36.28
CA ASP A 47 22.42 12.19 36.01
C ASP A 47 21.58 11.42 34.97
N GLU A 48 22.19 10.39 34.39
CA GLU A 48 21.58 9.61 33.30
C GLU A 48 20.26 8.95 33.72
N SER A 49 20.12 8.55 34.99
CA SER A 49 18.90 7.91 35.50
C SER A 49 17.74 8.90 35.64
N ARG A 50 18.03 10.11 36.15
CA ARG A 50 17.05 11.20 36.29
C ARG A 50 16.63 11.73 34.93
N LEU A 51 17.58 11.87 34.00
CA LEU A 51 17.28 12.26 32.63
C LEU A 51 16.36 11.23 31.97
N ALA A 52 16.68 9.93 32.07
CA ALA A 52 15.84 8.87 31.52
C ALA A 52 14.42 8.84 32.13
N CYS A 53 14.28 9.04 33.44
CA CYS A 53 12.98 9.14 34.11
C CYS A 53 12.19 10.38 33.67
N ALA A 54 12.86 11.53 33.53
CA ALA A 54 12.26 12.76 33.04
C ALA A 54 11.76 12.60 31.59
N GLU A 55 12.56 11.99 30.73
CA GLU A 55 12.19 11.65 29.35
C GLU A 55 10.98 10.71 29.31
N ALA A 56 11.02 9.60 30.05
CA ALA A 56 9.92 8.64 30.10
C ALA A 56 8.61 9.31 30.55
N THR A 57 8.68 10.19 31.54
CA THR A 57 7.54 10.96 32.03
C THR A 57 7.00 11.91 30.94
N LEU A 58 7.88 12.65 30.26
CA LEU A 58 7.47 13.52 29.16
C LEU A 58 6.92 12.74 27.95
N ARG A 59 7.44 11.55 27.66
CA ARG A 59 6.90 10.65 26.63
C ARG A 59 5.50 10.15 27.00
N GLN A 60 5.28 9.77 28.26
CA GLN A 60 3.96 9.32 28.73
C GLN A 60 2.89 10.41 28.66
N LEU A 61 3.28 11.67 28.89
CA LEU A 61 2.41 12.83 28.71
C LEU A 61 2.32 13.28 27.23
N GLY A 62 3.17 12.69 26.38
CA GLY A 62 3.48 13.09 25.02
C GLY A 62 3.75 14.59 24.87
N LEU A 63 4.52 15.12 25.82
CA LEU A 63 5.10 16.45 25.81
C LEU A 63 6.54 16.45 25.32
N MET A 64 7.18 15.28 25.29
CA MET A 64 8.44 15.12 24.59
C MET A 64 8.14 15.18 23.09
N LEU A 65 8.82 16.09 22.39
CA LEU A 65 9.03 15.92 20.96
C LEU A 65 9.96 14.71 20.83
N ASP A 66 9.38 13.51 20.74
CA ASP A 66 10.00 12.57 19.81
C ASP A 66 10.00 13.34 18.49
N ASP A 67 11.17 13.61 17.93
CA ASP A 67 11.33 14.13 16.56
C ASP A 67 10.63 13.24 15.50
N ARG A 68 9.93 12.19 15.93
CA ARG A 68 9.27 11.17 15.12
C ARG A 68 7.75 11.29 15.04
N VAL A 69 7.10 12.16 15.82
CA VAL A 69 5.66 12.39 15.63
C VAL A 69 5.32 13.86 15.76
N SER A 70 5.36 14.57 14.63
CA SER A 70 4.58 15.78 14.48
C SER A 70 3.12 15.41 14.77
N ARG A 71 2.56 15.86 15.89
CA ARG A 71 1.12 15.76 16.20
C ARG A 71 0.35 16.68 15.27
N ILE A 72 0.23 16.27 14.02
CA ILE A 72 -0.63 16.91 13.04
C ILE A 72 -2.05 16.41 13.32
N ALA A 73 -3.01 17.34 13.31
CA ALA A 73 -4.41 17.01 13.52
C ALA A 73 -4.87 15.96 12.48
N PRO A 74 -5.73 15.00 12.85
CA PRO A 74 -6.25 14.01 11.89
C PRO A 74 -6.96 14.73 10.74
N GLY A 75 -6.40 14.65 9.53
CA GLY A 75 -7.07 15.11 8.30
C GLY A 75 -6.35 16.20 7.49
N GLU A 76 -5.36 16.92 8.03
CA GLU A 76 -4.57 17.89 7.27
C GLU A 76 -3.15 17.38 7.06
N ARG A 77 -2.66 17.39 5.81
CA ARG A 77 -1.28 16.99 5.50
C ARG A 77 -0.33 18.05 6.05
N PRO A 78 0.78 17.68 6.72
CA PRO A 78 1.78 18.66 7.12
C PRO A 78 2.41 19.33 5.91
N GLY A 79 2.42 20.66 5.92
CA GLY A 79 3.28 21.45 5.05
C GLY A 79 4.65 21.62 5.70
N TYR A 80 5.66 20.88 5.26
CA TYR A 80 7.04 21.12 5.69
C TYR A 80 7.60 22.36 4.97
N SER A 81 8.30 23.20 5.73
CA SER A 81 9.00 24.38 5.22
C SER A 81 10.41 24.02 4.74
N GLU A 82 11.06 24.93 4.02
CA GLU A 82 12.47 24.76 3.64
C GLU A 82 13.39 24.71 4.85
N ARG A 83 13.04 25.43 5.92
CA ARG A 83 13.76 25.42 7.19
C ARG A 83 13.76 24.02 7.82
N ASP A 84 12.63 23.30 7.75
CA ASP A 84 12.53 21.94 8.29
C ASP A 84 13.45 20.98 7.55
N VAL A 85 13.58 21.15 6.23
CA VAL A 85 14.51 20.38 5.39
C VAL A 85 15.95 20.67 5.79
N LEU A 86 16.34 21.94 5.93
CA LEU A 86 17.69 22.32 6.34
C LEU A 86 18.03 21.74 7.72
N GLN A 87 17.12 21.90 8.69
CA GLN A 87 17.30 21.36 10.03
C GLN A 87 17.47 19.85 10.04
N ALA A 88 16.67 19.11 9.27
CA ALA A 88 16.80 17.66 9.16
C ALA A 88 18.12 17.27 8.47
N MET A 89 18.51 17.98 7.41
CA MET A 89 19.76 17.71 6.70
C MET A 89 21.00 18.03 7.54
N ASP A 90 20.95 18.99 8.46
CA ASP A 90 22.09 19.36 9.30
C ASP A 90 22.13 18.55 10.61
N GLY A 91 20.98 18.33 11.25
CA GLY A 91 20.88 17.74 12.58
C GLY A 91 20.61 16.23 12.63
N ASP A 92 20.06 15.64 11.57
CA ASP A 92 19.58 14.25 11.58
C ASP A 92 20.41 13.34 10.65
N GLY A 93 21.28 12.54 11.27
CA GLY A 93 22.12 11.57 10.56
C GLY A 93 21.34 10.42 9.91
N ASP A 94 20.21 10.04 10.49
CA ASP A 94 19.35 8.97 9.98
C ASP A 94 18.61 9.48 8.73
N PHE A 95 18.09 10.72 8.78
CA PHE A 95 17.45 11.34 7.63
C PHE A 95 18.42 11.54 6.46
N ARG A 96 19.68 11.95 6.71
CA ARG A 96 20.71 12.04 5.66
C ARG A 96 21.00 10.68 5.02
N SER A 97 21.09 9.63 5.83
CA SER A 97 21.31 8.26 5.34
C SER A 97 20.14 7.78 4.48
N LEU A 98 18.91 8.01 4.95
CA LEU A 98 17.69 7.72 4.18
C LEU A 98 17.66 8.48 2.86
N TYR A 99 17.98 9.77 2.88
CA TYR A 99 18.06 10.59 1.68
C TYR A 99 19.05 9.99 0.66
N GLY A 100 20.26 9.66 1.10
CA GLY A 100 21.27 9.03 0.24
C GLY A 100 20.80 7.71 -0.36
N GLU A 101 20.10 6.89 0.44
CA GLU A 101 19.55 5.62 -0.03
C GLU A 101 18.43 5.82 -1.06
N VAL A 102 17.50 6.75 -0.82
CA VAL A 102 16.42 7.07 -1.77
C VAL A 102 16.99 7.65 -3.07
N GLN A 103 18.03 8.50 -3.00
CA GLN A 103 18.74 8.98 -4.18
C GLN A 103 19.37 7.83 -4.97
N ARG A 104 20.05 6.90 -4.29
CA ARG A 104 20.65 5.71 -4.90
C ARG A 104 19.60 4.85 -5.59
N LEU A 105 18.45 4.63 -4.95
CA LEU A 105 17.35 3.85 -5.50
C LEU A 105 16.70 4.55 -6.71
N LEU A 106 16.54 5.86 -6.70
CA LEU A 106 15.94 6.61 -7.80
C LEU A 106 16.94 7.05 -8.89
N GLY A 107 18.24 6.90 -8.64
CA GLY A 107 19.31 7.26 -9.58
C GLY A 107 19.42 8.76 -9.86
N ARG A 108 18.94 9.61 -8.94
CA ARG A 108 18.97 11.08 -9.08
C ARG A 108 18.92 11.77 -7.73
N SER A 109 19.28 13.05 -7.71
CA SER A 109 19.05 13.90 -6.55
C SER A 109 17.57 14.27 -6.38
N LEU A 110 17.21 14.62 -5.15
CA LEU A 110 15.89 15.14 -4.82
C LEU A 110 15.98 16.65 -4.64
N ASN A 111 14.94 17.37 -5.07
CA ASN A 111 14.82 18.79 -4.78
C ASN A 111 14.19 19.04 -3.39
N THR A 112 14.10 20.30 -2.98
CA THR A 112 13.55 20.70 -1.67
C THR A 112 12.10 20.23 -1.48
N GLU A 113 11.25 20.29 -2.50
CA GLU A 113 9.86 19.83 -2.42
C GLU A 113 9.76 18.31 -2.22
N GLU A 114 10.68 17.58 -2.83
CA GLU A 114 10.78 16.13 -2.69
C GLU A 114 11.35 15.72 -1.33
N LEU A 115 12.25 16.51 -0.76
CA LEU A 115 12.72 16.33 0.62
C LEU A 115 11.61 16.58 1.65
N LYS A 116 10.72 17.54 1.40
CA LYS A 116 9.52 17.76 2.23
C LYS A 116 8.60 16.53 2.22
N ILE A 117 8.44 15.87 1.08
CA ILE A 117 7.68 14.61 0.98
C ILE A 117 8.37 13.51 1.79
N LEU A 118 9.70 13.37 1.67
CA LEU A 118 10.48 12.38 2.40
C LEU A 118 10.39 12.59 3.93
N LEU A 119 10.41 13.85 4.38
CA LEU A 119 10.12 14.20 5.78
C LEU A 119 8.73 13.76 6.21
N GLY A 120 7.74 13.87 5.33
CA GLY A 120 6.39 13.36 5.56
C GLY A 120 6.35 11.86 5.84
N PHE A 121 7.17 11.06 5.16
CA PHE A 121 7.22 9.62 5.41
C PHE A 121 7.68 9.31 6.83
N VAL A 122 8.74 9.98 7.29
CA VAL A 122 9.33 9.70 8.60
C VAL A 122 8.56 10.35 9.74
N ARG A 123 8.26 11.66 9.64
CA ARG A 123 7.73 12.45 10.76
C ARG A 123 6.21 12.44 10.88
N TYR A 124 5.50 12.11 9.80
CA TYR A 124 4.04 12.09 9.79
C TYR A 124 3.47 10.69 9.64
N LEU A 125 3.98 9.90 8.69
CA LEU A 125 3.58 8.51 8.55
C LEU A 125 4.32 7.57 9.51
N GLY A 126 5.33 8.07 10.23
CA GLY A 126 6.10 7.26 11.18
C GLY A 126 6.91 6.13 10.54
N MET A 127 7.13 6.17 9.21
CA MET A 127 7.81 5.10 8.49
C MET A 127 9.29 5.07 8.85
N THR A 128 9.81 3.86 9.09
CA THR A 128 11.26 3.66 9.26
C THR A 128 12.00 3.85 7.94
N PRO A 129 13.30 4.23 7.96
CA PRO A 129 14.11 4.34 6.74
C PRO A 129 14.09 3.07 5.87
N GLU A 130 14.07 1.91 6.51
CA GLU A 130 14.00 0.61 5.86
C GLU A 130 12.67 0.43 5.13
N LEU A 131 11.55 0.76 5.79
CA LEU A 131 10.22 0.68 5.19
C LEU A 131 10.08 1.62 3.99
N VAL A 132 10.60 2.84 4.08
CA VAL A 132 10.63 3.79 2.96
C VAL A 132 11.41 3.21 1.78
N SER A 133 12.54 2.56 2.03
CA SER A 133 13.35 1.92 0.98
C SER A 133 12.58 0.79 0.29
N VAL A 134 11.86 -0.05 1.05
CA VAL A 134 10.99 -1.11 0.52
C VAL A 134 9.85 -0.52 -0.30
N LEU A 135 9.20 0.55 0.16
CA LEU A 135 8.16 1.27 -0.56
C LEU A 135 8.66 1.79 -1.91
N VAL A 136 9.83 2.43 -1.95
CA VAL A 136 10.42 2.95 -3.20
C VAL A 136 10.68 1.81 -4.19
N CYS A 137 11.26 0.70 -3.73
CA CYS A 137 11.48 -0.50 -4.55
C CYS A 137 10.16 -1.07 -5.09
N TYR A 138 9.13 -1.20 -4.23
CA TYR A 138 7.81 -1.65 -4.63
C TYR A 138 7.21 -0.76 -5.73
N CYS A 139 7.24 0.57 -5.56
CA CYS A 139 6.73 1.50 -6.56
C CYS A 139 7.47 1.40 -7.89
N LYS A 140 8.80 1.19 -7.87
CA LYS A 140 9.62 0.99 -9.08
C LYS A 140 9.22 -0.29 -9.80
N ASP A 141 9.13 -1.40 -9.09
CA ASP A 141 8.77 -2.69 -9.67
C ASP A 141 7.34 -2.67 -10.24
N ARG A 142 6.41 -2.03 -9.52
CA ARG A 142 5.04 -1.82 -9.99
C ARG A 142 5.00 -0.98 -11.27
N ALA A 143 5.81 0.08 -11.37
CA ALA A 143 5.89 0.90 -12.57
C ALA A 143 6.47 0.12 -13.77
N ARG A 144 7.52 -0.68 -13.54
CA ARG A 144 8.13 -1.54 -14.56
C ARG A 144 7.17 -2.59 -15.10
N ARG A 145 6.37 -3.21 -14.24
CA ARG A 145 5.31 -4.17 -14.66
C ARG A 145 4.26 -3.53 -15.56
N LYS A 146 3.99 -2.23 -15.39
CA LYS A 146 3.12 -1.44 -16.27
C LYS A 146 3.82 -0.96 -17.56
N GLY A 147 5.04 -1.43 -17.84
CA GLY A 147 5.83 -1.07 -19.02
C GLY A 147 6.59 0.26 -18.91
N SER A 148 6.61 0.91 -17.74
CA SER A 148 7.40 2.14 -17.56
C SER A 148 8.87 1.81 -17.30
N LEU A 149 9.75 2.38 -18.13
CA LEU A 149 11.20 2.34 -17.90
C LEU A 149 11.69 3.46 -16.96
N ARG A 150 10.84 4.46 -16.69
CA ARG A 150 11.16 5.59 -15.82
C ARG A 150 10.86 5.26 -14.36
N ASN A 151 11.72 5.73 -13.47
CA ASN A 151 11.46 5.69 -12.02
C ASN A 151 10.22 6.53 -11.68
N PRO A 152 9.40 6.09 -10.71
CA PRO A 152 8.23 6.85 -10.25
C PRO A 152 8.66 8.19 -9.63
N SER A 153 7.79 9.20 -9.76
CA SER A 153 7.98 10.46 -9.06
C SER A 153 7.71 10.30 -7.57
N LEU A 154 8.28 11.17 -6.75
CA LEU A 154 8.10 11.10 -5.30
C LEU A 154 6.65 11.36 -4.87
N ARG A 155 5.89 12.17 -5.62
CA ARG A 155 4.44 12.31 -5.42
C ARG A 155 3.67 11.01 -5.68
N THR A 156 4.12 10.18 -6.61
CA THR A 156 3.50 8.86 -6.84
C THR A 156 3.83 7.91 -5.70
N ILE A 157 5.07 7.91 -5.23
CA ILE A 157 5.50 7.13 -4.06
C ILE A 157 4.74 7.58 -2.82
N GLU A 158 4.55 8.88 -2.63
CA GLU A 158 3.77 9.47 -1.53
C GLU A 158 2.34 8.95 -1.49
N LYS A 159 1.65 8.93 -2.63
CA LYS A 159 0.29 8.36 -2.70
C LYS A 159 0.25 6.91 -2.27
N GLU A 160 1.27 6.12 -2.64
CA GLU A 160 1.37 4.74 -2.21
C GLU A 160 1.71 4.62 -0.72
N ALA A 161 2.55 5.52 -0.18
CA ALA A 161 2.86 5.59 1.24
C ALA A 161 1.59 5.78 2.08
N TYR A 162 0.72 6.70 1.67
CA TYR A 162 -0.58 6.90 2.30
C TYR A 162 -1.48 5.67 2.16
N ALA A 163 -1.52 5.04 0.98
CA ALA A 163 -2.29 3.82 0.79
C ALA A 163 -1.79 2.66 1.65
N TRP A 164 -0.48 2.60 1.94
CA TRP A 164 0.11 1.63 2.87
C TRP A 164 -0.32 1.92 4.31
N ALA A 165 -0.23 3.19 4.75
CA ALA A 165 -0.68 3.60 6.07
C ALA A 165 -2.18 3.33 6.28
N GLU A 166 -3.04 3.64 5.30
CA GLU A 166 -4.48 3.35 5.35
C GLU A 166 -4.79 1.85 5.46
N ARG A 167 -3.88 0.99 4.99
CA ARG A 167 -3.98 -0.48 5.09
C ARG A 167 -3.32 -1.03 6.36
N GLY A 168 -2.76 -0.18 7.22
CA GLY A 168 -2.03 -0.60 8.42
C GLY A 168 -0.69 -1.26 8.13
N ILE A 169 -0.04 -0.94 7.01
CA ILE A 169 1.30 -1.43 6.68
C ILE A 169 2.32 -0.50 7.35
N GLU A 170 2.75 -0.86 8.55
CA GLU A 170 3.60 -0.02 9.41
C GLU A 170 5.02 -0.60 9.58
N SER A 171 5.25 -1.85 9.18
CA SER A 171 6.54 -2.53 9.29
C SER A 171 7.03 -3.11 7.95
N VAL A 172 8.32 -3.47 7.90
CA VAL A 172 8.92 -4.16 6.74
C VAL A 172 8.30 -5.53 6.54
N GLU A 173 7.95 -6.20 7.63
CA GLU A 173 7.28 -7.50 7.66
C GLU A 173 5.88 -7.42 7.06
N ASP A 174 5.10 -6.41 7.44
CA ASP A 174 3.76 -6.16 6.86
C ASP A 174 3.88 -5.86 5.37
N ALA A 175 4.86 -5.02 4.98
CA ALA A 175 5.12 -4.69 3.60
C ALA A 175 5.52 -5.94 2.80
N ALA A 176 6.37 -6.80 3.35
CA ALA A 176 6.76 -8.05 2.71
C ALA A 176 5.56 -8.98 2.50
N ALA A 177 4.72 -9.17 3.52
CA ALA A 177 3.50 -9.97 3.42
C ALA A 177 2.53 -9.41 2.37
N PHE A 178 2.32 -8.09 2.38
CA PHE A 178 1.51 -7.40 1.38
C PHE A 178 2.04 -7.60 -0.04
N ILE A 179 3.35 -7.38 -0.24
CA ILE A 179 4.00 -7.52 -1.56
C ILE A 179 3.92 -8.97 -2.04
N GLN A 180 4.09 -9.96 -1.17
CA GLN A 180 3.94 -11.37 -1.53
C GLN A 180 2.51 -11.69 -1.98
N ASN A 181 1.50 -11.23 -1.24
CA ASN A 181 0.10 -11.42 -1.61
C ASN A 181 -0.22 -10.76 -2.97
N GLU A 182 0.28 -9.54 -3.19
CA GLU A 182 0.17 -8.85 -4.48
C GLU A 182 0.86 -9.62 -5.61
N ASN A 183 2.05 -10.16 -5.37
CA ASN A 183 2.78 -10.96 -6.36
C ASN A 183 2.00 -12.24 -6.72
N VAL A 184 1.48 -12.96 -5.73
CA VAL A 184 0.65 -14.16 -5.96
C VAL A 184 -0.58 -13.81 -6.79
N ARG A 185 -1.30 -12.73 -6.43
CA ARG A 185 -2.46 -12.27 -7.19
C ARG A 185 -2.09 -11.90 -8.62
N ASN A 186 -0.98 -11.18 -8.82
CA ASN A 186 -0.49 -10.82 -10.14
C ASN A 186 -0.11 -12.05 -10.97
N SER A 187 0.52 -13.07 -10.37
CA SER A 187 0.82 -14.33 -11.06
C SER A 187 -0.44 -15.06 -11.51
N ARG A 188 -1.48 -15.12 -10.66
CA ARG A 188 -2.79 -15.68 -11.02
C ARG A 188 -3.43 -14.90 -12.17
N LEU A 189 -3.37 -13.57 -12.12
CA LEU A 189 -3.86 -12.70 -13.18
C LEU A 189 -3.12 -12.90 -14.50
N SER A 190 -1.78 -12.95 -14.48
CA SER A 190 -0.98 -13.22 -15.68
C SER A 190 -1.30 -14.59 -16.29
N ARG A 191 -1.54 -15.61 -15.45
CA ARG A 191 -1.94 -16.93 -15.92
C ARG A 191 -3.32 -16.89 -16.57
N LEU A 192 -4.30 -16.25 -15.93
CA LEU A 192 -5.63 -16.03 -16.50
C LEU A 192 -5.54 -15.31 -17.86
N MET A 193 -4.73 -14.25 -17.97
CA MET A 193 -4.52 -13.56 -19.25
C MET A 193 -3.96 -14.50 -20.32
N GLY A 194 -3.06 -15.43 -19.96
CA GLY A 194 -2.57 -16.47 -20.85
C GLY A 194 -3.67 -17.42 -21.34
N LEU A 195 -4.57 -17.87 -20.45
CA LEU A 195 -5.73 -18.68 -20.84
C LEU A 195 -6.65 -17.95 -21.82
N LEU A 196 -6.82 -16.63 -21.62
CA LEU A 196 -7.61 -15.75 -22.50
C LEU A 196 -6.86 -15.31 -23.76
N GLN A 197 -5.64 -15.81 -24.00
CA GLN A 197 -4.77 -15.44 -25.12
C GLN A 197 -4.43 -13.94 -25.20
N ILE A 198 -4.45 -13.23 -24.07
CA ILE A 198 -4.12 -11.80 -23.99
C ILE A 198 -2.62 -11.65 -23.75
N HIS A 199 -1.91 -11.13 -24.75
CA HIS A 199 -0.47 -10.92 -24.72
C HIS A 199 -0.10 -9.49 -25.11
N GLY A 200 1.01 -8.96 -24.59
CA GLY A 200 1.60 -7.69 -25.02
C GLY A 200 0.84 -6.42 -24.61
N ARG A 201 -0.20 -6.53 -23.78
CA ARG A 201 -0.93 -5.38 -23.23
C ARG A 201 -1.35 -5.63 -21.78
N SER A 202 -1.61 -4.56 -21.04
CA SER A 202 -2.30 -4.64 -19.75
C SER A 202 -3.82 -4.66 -19.94
N LEU A 203 -4.52 -5.20 -18.94
CA LEU A 203 -5.97 -5.09 -18.87
C LEU A 203 -6.38 -3.65 -18.54
N THR A 204 -7.52 -3.21 -19.07
CA THR A 204 -8.16 -1.97 -18.62
C THR A 204 -8.78 -2.16 -17.24
N GLY A 205 -9.05 -1.08 -16.51
CA GLY A 205 -9.67 -1.19 -15.17
C GLY A 205 -11.05 -1.88 -15.18
N ALA A 206 -11.78 -1.90 -16.30
CA ALA A 206 -13.03 -2.64 -16.42
C ALA A 206 -12.78 -4.15 -16.63
N GLU A 207 -11.76 -4.51 -17.43
CA GLU A 207 -11.33 -5.89 -17.65
C GLU A 207 -10.74 -6.50 -16.37
N GLU A 208 -9.94 -5.74 -15.62
CA GLU A 208 -9.39 -6.17 -14.33
C GLU A 208 -10.50 -6.51 -13.32
N ARG A 209 -11.65 -5.84 -13.35
CA ARG A 209 -12.79 -6.18 -12.47
C ARG A 209 -13.36 -7.56 -12.76
N TYR A 210 -13.54 -7.89 -14.04
CA TYR A 210 -13.96 -9.24 -14.44
C TYR A 210 -12.92 -10.28 -14.04
N ALA A 211 -11.65 -10.02 -14.38
CA ALA A 211 -10.57 -10.94 -14.09
C ALA A 211 -10.43 -11.24 -12.60
N ASN A 212 -10.45 -10.20 -11.75
CA ASN A 212 -10.39 -10.39 -10.29
C ASN A 212 -11.61 -11.16 -9.77
N ALA A 213 -12.83 -10.81 -10.22
CA ALA A 213 -14.03 -11.53 -9.81
C ALA A 213 -13.97 -13.03 -10.17
N TRP A 214 -13.40 -13.39 -11.31
CA TRP A 214 -13.23 -14.79 -11.70
C TRP A 214 -12.14 -15.50 -10.90
N LEU A 215 -11.06 -14.80 -10.52
CA LEU A 215 -10.03 -15.35 -9.64
C LEU A 215 -10.58 -15.63 -8.22
N ASP A 216 -11.57 -14.87 -7.78
CA ASP A 216 -12.21 -15.07 -6.47
C ASP A 216 -13.19 -16.25 -6.45
N MET A 217 -13.66 -16.71 -7.63
CA MET A 217 -14.59 -17.85 -7.76
C MET A 217 -13.91 -19.23 -7.62
N ASP A 218 -12.57 -19.28 -7.57
CA ASP A 218 -11.78 -20.50 -7.44
C ASP A 218 -12.13 -21.60 -8.48
N LEU A 219 -12.34 -21.17 -9.72
CA LEU A 219 -12.63 -22.05 -10.86
C LEU A 219 -11.33 -22.66 -11.41
N SER A 220 -11.39 -23.91 -11.88
CA SER A 220 -10.24 -24.57 -12.51
C SER A 220 -9.83 -23.88 -13.81
N GLU A 221 -8.55 -23.92 -14.15
CA GLU A 221 -8.01 -23.29 -15.36
C GLU A 221 -8.60 -23.91 -16.64
N GLU A 222 -8.85 -25.22 -16.63
CA GLU A 222 -9.50 -25.94 -17.74
C GLU A 222 -10.95 -25.48 -17.93
N LEU A 223 -11.65 -25.18 -16.83
CA LEU A 223 -13.01 -24.66 -16.88
C LEU A 223 -13.02 -23.25 -17.50
N ILE A 224 -12.07 -22.39 -17.10
CA ILE A 224 -11.93 -21.04 -17.66
C ILE A 224 -11.60 -21.10 -19.16
N SER A 225 -10.69 -21.99 -19.58
CA SER A 225 -10.38 -22.23 -20.99
C SER A 225 -11.62 -22.69 -21.77
N MET A 226 -12.43 -23.58 -21.20
CA MET A 226 -13.69 -24.01 -21.82
C MET A 226 -14.68 -22.86 -21.99
N ALA A 227 -14.82 -21.97 -20.99
CA ALA A 227 -15.64 -20.78 -21.13
C ALA A 227 -15.11 -19.82 -22.20
N TYR A 228 -13.79 -19.69 -22.31
CA TYR A 228 -13.14 -18.87 -23.34
C TYR A 228 -13.44 -19.40 -24.74
N GLU A 229 -13.25 -20.71 -24.98
CA GLU A 229 -13.57 -21.36 -26.25
C GLU A 229 -15.05 -21.20 -26.62
N ARG A 230 -15.97 -21.48 -25.69
CA ARG A 230 -17.42 -21.28 -25.90
C ARG A 230 -17.75 -19.82 -26.22
N THR A 231 -17.04 -18.87 -25.63
CA THR A 231 -17.21 -17.45 -25.93
C THR A 231 -16.76 -17.16 -27.35
N CYS A 232 -15.53 -17.55 -27.71
CA CYS A 232 -14.99 -17.30 -29.04
C CYS A 232 -15.82 -17.93 -30.16
N LEU A 233 -16.32 -19.16 -29.98
CA LEU A 233 -17.20 -19.83 -30.95
C LEU A 233 -18.51 -19.09 -31.18
N ASN A 234 -19.10 -18.52 -30.12
CA ASN A 234 -20.40 -17.84 -30.20
C ASN A 234 -20.31 -16.37 -30.58
N THR A 235 -19.25 -15.66 -30.20
CA THR A 235 -19.11 -14.21 -30.40
C THR A 235 -18.01 -13.81 -31.39
N GLY A 236 -17.29 -14.77 -31.98
CA GLY A 236 -16.20 -14.54 -32.94
C GLY A 236 -14.88 -14.08 -32.30
N GLY A 237 -14.79 -14.07 -30.98
CA GLY A 237 -13.63 -13.63 -30.20
C GLY A 237 -13.98 -13.39 -28.73
N LEU A 238 -13.03 -12.92 -27.93
CA LEU A 238 -13.25 -12.64 -26.52
C LEU A 238 -14.32 -11.57 -26.30
N ASN A 239 -15.40 -11.93 -25.61
CA ASN A 239 -16.41 -11.02 -25.11
C ASN A 239 -16.55 -11.17 -23.59
N TRP A 240 -16.01 -10.21 -22.84
CA TRP A 240 -15.97 -10.24 -21.37
C TRP A 240 -17.34 -10.43 -20.72
N ALA A 241 -18.36 -9.71 -21.20
CA ALA A 241 -19.70 -9.78 -20.63
C ALA A 241 -20.37 -11.13 -20.91
N TYR A 242 -20.16 -11.70 -22.10
CA TYR A 242 -20.66 -13.01 -22.47
C TYR A 242 -19.99 -14.12 -21.68
N MET A 243 -18.66 -14.12 -21.64
CA MET A 243 -17.88 -15.08 -20.86
C MET A 243 -18.21 -15.02 -19.37
N ASN A 244 -18.40 -13.81 -18.83
CA ASN A 244 -18.82 -13.62 -17.45
C ASN A 244 -20.17 -14.30 -17.15
N LYS A 245 -21.15 -14.26 -18.07
CA LYS A 245 -22.43 -14.95 -17.88
C LYS A 245 -22.27 -16.47 -17.83
N ILE A 246 -21.35 -17.04 -18.63
CA ILE A 246 -21.03 -18.47 -18.58
C ILE A 246 -20.44 -18.83 -17.22
N LEU A 247 -19.38 -18.12 -16.80
CA LEU A 247 -18.66 -18.41 -15.57
C LEU A 247 -19.55 -18.21 -14.33
N GLN A 248 -20.36 -17.14 -14.29
CA GLN A 248 -21.32 -16.93 -13.19
C GLN A 248 -22.33 -18.06 -13.11
N ARG A 249 -22.92 -18.47 -14.24
CA ARG A 249 -23.87 -19.59 -14.26
C ARG A 249 -23.25 -20.88 -13.71
N TRP A 250 -22.02 -21.20 -14.10
CA TRP A 250 -21.34 -22.41 -13.61
C TRP A 250 -21.00 -22.32 -12.13
N HIS A 251 -20.48 -21.18 -11.68
CA HIS A 251 -20.22 -20.92 -10.27
C HIS A 251 -21.49 -21.05 -9.41
N ASP A 252 -22.61 -20.45 -9.86
CA ASP A 252 -23.90 -20.50 -9.17
C ASP A 252 -24.49 -21.92 -9.12
N GLN A 253 -24.13 -22.78 -10.09
CA GLN A 253 -24.48 -24.20 -10.11
C GLN A 253 -23.51 -25.07 -9.31
N GLY A 254 -22.47 -24.48 -8.69
CA GLY A 254 -21.43 -25.19 -7.95
C GLY A 254 -20.47 -26.00 -8.84
N LEU A 255 -20.47 -25.75 -10.15
CA LEU A 255 -19.56 -26.41 -11.09
C LEU A 255 -18.22 -25.67 -11.06
N ARG A 256 -17.18 -26.33 -10.54
CA ARG A 256 -15.85 -25.71 -10.35
C ARG A 256 -14.78 -26.29 -11.27
N THR A 257 -15.04 -27.45 -11.87
CA THR A 257 -14.12 -28.13 -12.79
C THR A 257 -14.73 -28.35 -14.16
N ALA A 258 -13.87 -28.51 -15.18
CA ALA A 258 -14.31 -28.88 -16.53
C ALA A 258 -15.06 -30.22 -16.57
N GLU A 259 -14.76 -31.14 -15.64
CA GLU A 259 -15.46 -32.41 -15.51
C GLU A 259 -16.88 -32.23 -14.98
N ASP A 260 -17.08 -31.34 -14.01
CA ASP A 260 -18.41 -31.02 -13.48
C ASP A 260 -19.34 -30.54 -14.59
N VAL A 261 -18.85 -29.67 -15.48
CA VAL A 261 -19.64 -29.19 -16.62
C VAL A 261 -19.93 -30.32 -17.62
N ARG A 262 -18.94 -31.16 -17.95
CA ARG A 262 -19.16 -32.30 -18.86
C ARG A 262 -20.14 -33.33 -18.30
N ALA A 263 -20.14 -33.53 -16.98
CA ALA A 263 -21.06 -34.43 -16.29
C ALA A 263 -22.45 -33.81 -16.07
N GLY A 264 -22.51 -32.49 -15.81
CA GLY A 264 -23.72 -31.69 -15.67
C GLY A 264 -24.47 -31.52 -16.99
N ASP A 265 -23.76 -31.29 -18.10
CA ASP A 265 -24.34 -31.24 -19.46
C ASP A 265 -24.98 -32.60 -19.85
N ARG A 266 -24.52 -33.73 -19.28
CA ARG A 266 -25.16 -35.05 -19.47
C ARG A 266 -26.45 -35.23 -18.68
N LYS A 267 -26.66 -34.47 -17.59
CA LYS A 267 -27.89 -34.47 -16.79
C LYS A 267 -28.61 -33.15 -16.99
N GLY A 268 -29.23 -32.99 -18.16
CA GLY A 268 -30.03 -31.82 -18.51
C GLY A 268 -31.05 -31.48 -17.42
N ALA A 269 -30.76 -30.43 -16.65
CA ALA A 269 -31.72 -29.74 -15.81
C ALA A 269 -31.64 -28.27 -16.18
N VAL A 270 -32.36 -27.89 -17.24
CA VAL A 270 -32.71 -26.49 -17.50
C VAL A 270 -33.61 -26.05 -16.35
N PRO A 271 -33.20 -25.13 -15.45
CA PRO A 271 -34.15 -24.50 -14.56
C PRO A 271 -35.03 -23.61 -15.42
N ARG A 272 -36.33 -23.90 -15.45
CA ARG A 272 -37.33 -23.02 -16.09
C ARG A 272 -37.29 -21.67 -15.39
N GLY A 273 -36.72 -20.66 -16.06
CA GLY A 273 -36.76 -19.29 -15.57
C GLY A 273 -35.51 -18.44 -15.82
N ALA A 274 -34.78 -18.64 -16.91
CA ALA A 274 -33.85 -17.62 -17.41
C ALA A 274 -33.82 -17.69 -18.94
N SER A 275 -34.56 -16.79 -19.58
CA SER A 275 -34.53 -16.57 -21.02
C SER A 275 -33.12 -16.17 -21.45
N GLY A 276 -32.49 -17.02 -22.24
CA GLY A 276 -31.24 -16.74 -22.94
C GLY A 276 -30.88 -17.95 -23.78
N GLN A 277 -31.27 -17.92 -25.06
CA GLN A 277 -31.01 -18.91 -26.09
C GLN A 277 -29.54 -19.33 -26.14
N LEU A 278 -29.12 -20.32 -25.36
CA LEU A 278 -27.75 -20.85 -25.41
C LEU A 278 -27.66 -22.37 -25.29
N GLY A 279 -28.68 -23.07 -24.77
CA GLY A 279 -28.54 -24.50 -24.47
C GLY A 279 -28.50 -25.47 -25.66
N THR A 280 -29.12 -25.15 -26.81
CA THR A 280 -29.25 -26.10 -27.93
C THR A 280 -28.22 -25.88 -29.04
N ALA A 281 -27.96 -24.62 -29.39
CA ALA A 281 -26.93 -24.28 -30.38
C ALA A 281 -25.50 -24.60 -29.88
N GLU A 282 -25.25 -24.49 -28.58
CA GLU A 282 -23.95 -24.82 -27.96
C GLU A 282 -23.66 -26.34 -28.02
N LEU A 283 -24.66 -27.20 -27.79
CA LEU A 283 -24.47 -28.66 -27.86
C LEU A 283 -24.26 -29.13 -29.30
N GLU A 284 -24.95 -28.53 -30.27
CA GLU A 284 -24.77 -28.85 -31.69
C GLU A 284 -23.40 -28.38 -32.22
N ALA A 285 -22.94 -27.20 -31.82
CA ALA A 285 -21.62 -26.70 -32.21
C ALA A 285 -20.47 -27.56 -31.62
N ILE A 286 -20.59 -27.96 -30.34
CA ILE A 286 -19.60 -28.83 -29.68
C ILE A 286 -19.59 -30.24 -30.30
N GLN A 287 -20.75 -30.80 -30.62
CA GLN A 287 -20.84 -32.12 -31.27
C GLN A 287 -20.33 -32.12 -32.72
N ARG A 288 -20.42 -31.00 -33.42
CA ARG A 288 -19.93 -30.87 -34.80
C ARG A 288 -18.40 -30.88 -34.84
N VAL A 289 -17.75 -30.14 -33.96
CA VAL A 289 -16.28 -30.08 -33.87
C VAL A 289 -15.68 -31.40 -33.38
N LEU A 290 -16.32 -32.09 -32.42
CA LEU A 290 -15.87 -33.42 -31.94
C LEU A 290 -16.06 -34.57 -32.95
N ARG A 291 -16.80 -34.35 -34.05
CA ARG A 291 -16.92 -35.31 -35.16
C ARG A 291 -15.97 -35.02 -36.32
N GLU A 292 -15.46 -33.80 -36.42
CA GLU A 292 -14.66 -33.32 -37.55
C GLU A 292 -13.15 -33.21 -37.22
N GLY A 293 -12.74 -33.52 -35.99
CA GLY A 293 -11.34 -33.71 -35.56
C GLY A 293 -11.07 -35.13 -35.08
#